data_AF-A0A3E4MT90-F1
#
_entry.id   AF-A0A3E4MT90-F1
#
_cell.length_a   1.000
_cell.length_b   1.000
_cell.length_c   1.000
_cell.angle_alpha   90.00
_cell.angle_beta   90.00
_cell.angle_gamma   90.00
#
_symmetry.space_group_name_H-M   'P 1'
#
loop_
_entity.id
_entity.type
_entity.pdbx_description
1 polymer ?
#
loop_
_entity_poly.entity_id
_entity_poly.type
_entity_poly.pdbx_seq_one_letter_code
_entity_poly.pdbx_strand_id
1 'polypeptide(L)'
;MNEELTNIILSLSSLGNKRIESLSKKVLKKMSFKSSKDLENMRDLCFWLYIYGYTEQFSRLYPVIFALSFTGNWDIWTPIESILSLAYYVSSKDIATQTDAKLALEKVLQAQNDNANIIRRCNGSLLSEYEEKVQQYSLSNKKSNLRNWLCYEMEELVLIYTLGGSEKYPLEKIEARVEEIKENLKGM
;
A
#
# COMPACT_ATOMS: atom_id res chain seq x y z
N MET A 1 1.76 1.62 22.21
CA MET A 1 0.92 1.27 21.05
C MET A 1 -0.53 1.59 21.42
N ASN A 2 -1.33 2.17 20.52
CA ASN A 2 -2.76 2.45 20.79
C ASN A 2 -3.49 1.12 21.09
N GLU A 3 -4.34 1.09 22.12
CA GLU A 3 -5.13 -0.09 22.52
C GLU A 3 -6.03 -0.56 21.36
N GLU A 4 -6.61 0.38 20.62
CA GLU A 4 -7.42 0.11 19.43
C GLU A 4 -6.62 -0.65 18.35
N LEU A 5 -5.44 -0.15 17.99
CA LEU A 5 -4.56 -0.83 17.03
C LEU A 5 -4.20 -2.23 17.52
N THR A 6 -3.91 -2.38 18.81
CA THR A 6 -3.56 -3.68 19.40
C THR A 6 -4.69 -4.70 19.20
N ASN A 7 -5.93 -4.30 19.48
CA ASN A 7 -7.10 -5.16 19.34
C ASN A 7 -7.37 -5.54 17.88
N ILE A 8 -7.23 -4.59 16.95
CA ILE A 8 -7.36 -4.86 15.51
C ILE A 8 -6.33 -5.92 15.09
N ILE A 9 -5.04 -5.71 15.38
CA ILE A 9 -3.97 -6.61 14.94
C ILE A 9 -4.07 -8.01 15.57
N LEU A 10 -4.54 -8.12 16.82
CA LEU A 10 -4.83 -9.41 17.45
C LEU A 10 -5.94 -10.16 16.68
N SER A 11 -6.99 -9.47 16.23
CA SER A 11 -8.04 -10.08 15.40
C SER A 11 -7.55 -10.51 14.01
N LEU A 12 -6.55 -9.84 13.45
CA LEU A 12 -5.93 -10.27 12.17
C LEU A 12 -5.14 -11.57 12.32
N SER A 13 -4.54 -11.77 13.50
CA SER A 13 -3.73 -12.95 13.79
C SER A 13 -4.56 -14.22 13.89
N SER A 14 -5.89 -14.13 14.00
CA SER A 14 -6.79 -15.30 14.04
C SER A 14 -7.35 -15.70 12.67
N LEU A 15 -6.95 -15.03 11.58
CA LEU A 15 -7.42 -15.32 10.21
C LEU A 15 -6.87 -16.64 9.64
N GLY A 16 -5.93 -17.30 10.31
CA GLY A 16 -5.32 -18.56 9.86
C GLY A 16 -4.37 -18.44 8.66
N ASN A 17 -4.04 -17.21 8.24
CA ASN A 17 -3.05 -16.96 7.20
C ASN A 17 -1.68 -16.70 7.82
N LYS A 18 -0.73 -17.63 7.60
CA LYS A 18 0.63 -17.58 8.18
C LYS A 18 1.39 -16.29 7.89
N ARG A 19 1.21 -15.68 6.71
CA ARG A 19 1.90 -14.44 6.35
C ARG A 19 1.30 -13.27 7.12
N ILE A 20 -0.03 -13.19 7.21
CA ILE A 20 -0.73 -12.20 8.03
C ILE A 20 -0.37 -12.35 9.50
N GLU A 21 -0.33 -13.57 10.04
CA GLU A 21 0.10 -13.84 11.42
C GLU A 21 1.53 -13.37 11.68
N SER A 22 2.45 -13.65 10.75
CA SER A 22 3.85 -13.24 10.87
C SER A 22 4.01 -11.73 10.86
N LEU A 23 3.31 -11.03 9.96
CA LEU A 23 3.33 -9.57 9.86
C LEU A 23 2.65 -8.93 11.09
N SER A 24 1.53 -9.48 11.53
CA SER A 24 0.83 -9.03 12.76
C SER A 24 1.74 -9.11 13.98
N LYS A 25 2.51 -10.20 14.14
CA LYS A 25 3.52 -10.32 15.22
C LYS A 25 4.62 -9.25 15.14
N LYS A 26 5.06 -8.87 13.93
CA LYS A 26 6.05 -7.80 13.75
C LYS A 26 5.49 -6.45 14.21
N VAL A 27 4.25 -6.14 13.82
CA VAL A 27 3.56 -4.92 14.25
C VAL A 27 3.38 -4.92 15.78
N LEU A 28 2.87 -6.00 16.37
CA LEU A 28 2.61 -6.07 17.82
C LEU A 28 3.86 -5.91 18.71
N LYS A 29 5.06 -6.26 18.22
CA LYS A 29 6.27 -6.32 19.06
C LYS A 29 6.76 -4.95 19.53
N LYS A 30 6.85 -3.96 18.63
CA LYS A 30 7.47 -2.64 18.89
C LYS A 30 6.90 -1.49 18.05
N MET A 31 5.64 -1.55 17.62
CA MET A 31 5.08 -0.50 16.74
C MET A 31 5.27 0.92 17.29
N SER A 32 5.90 1.77 16.48
CA SER A 32 6.01 3.21 16.70
C SER A 32 5.71 3.96 15.41
N PHE A 33 4.77 4.91 15.46
CA PHE A 33 4.47 5.80 14.33
C PHE A 33 5.59 6.82 14.04
N LYS A 34 6.68 6.81 14.83
CA LYS A 34 7.88 7.61 14.60
C LYS A 34 9.03 6.80 13.99
N SER A 35 8.80 5.53 13.66
CA SER A 35 9.79 4.60 13.14
C SER A 35 9.41 4.18 11.73
N SER A 36 10.24 4.57 10.76
CA SER A 36 10.03 4.21 9.35
C SER A 36 9.92 2.69 9.19
N LYS A 37 10.79 1.93 9.85
CA LYS A 37 10.78 0.46 9.82
C LYS A 37 9.49 -0.17 10.37
N ASP A 38 8.92 0.41 11.42
CA ASP A 38 7.67 -0.10 11.99
C ASP A 38 6.47 0.22 11.09
N LEU A 39 6.48 1.39 10.46
CA LEU A 39 5.49 1.79 9.47
C LEU A 39 5.57 0.95 8.19
N GLU A 40 6.78 0.59 7.73
CA GLU A 40 6.95 -0.40 6.65
C GLU A 40 6.33 -1.75 7.00
N ASN A 41 6.51 -2.24 8.24
CA ASN A 41 5.86 -3.48 8.67
C ASN A 41 4.32 -3.37 8.64
N MET A 42 3.78 -2.21 9.03
CA MET A 42 2.34 -1.94 8.97
C MET A 42 1.85 -1.85 7.53
N ARG A 43 2.60 -1.20 6.63
CA ARG A 43 2.33 -1.14 5.20
C ARG A 43 2.31 -2.54 4.59
N ASP A 44 3.35 -3.34 4.84
CA ASP A 44 3.43 -4.72 4.35
C ASP A 44 2.19 -5.52 4.80
N LEU A 45 1.78 -5.38 6.07
CA LEU A 45 0.55 -6.02 6.56
C LEU A 45 -0.69 -5.58 5.77
N CYS A 46 -0.87 -4.27 5.54
CA CYS A 46 -2.01 -3.72 4.80
C CYS A 46 -2.07 -4.24 3.36
N PHE A 47 -0.94 -4.22 2.64
CA PHE A 47 -0.86 -4.74 1.28
C PHE A 47 -1.13 -6.26 1.25
N TRP A 48 -0.63 -7.03 2.21
CA TRP A 48 -0.92 -8.47 2.24
C TRP A 48 -2.36 -8.79 2.62
N LEU A 49 -3.04 -7.96 3.44
CA LEU A 49 -4.48 -8.09 3.66
C LEU A 49 -5.24 -7.89 2.34
N TYR A 50 -4.91 -6.83 1.61
CA TYR A 50 -5.50 -6.58 0.29
C TYR A 50 -5.22 -7.72 -0.69
N ILE A 51 -3.96 -8.17 -0.76
CA ILE A 51 -3.55 -9.25 -1.67
C ILE A 51 -4.34 -10.52 -1.39
N TYR A 52 -4.53 -10.91 -0.13
CA TYR A 52 -5.32 -12.10 0.21
C TYR A 52 -6.85 -11.90 0.20
N GLY A 53 -7.34 -10.69 -0.12
CA GLY A 53 -8.77 -10.40 -0.18
C GLY A 53 -9.44 -10.09 1.16
N TYR A 54 -8.65 -9.80 2.21
CA TYR A 54 -9.13 -9.39 3.53
C TYR A 54 -9.47 -7.89 3.57
N THR A 55 -10.28 -7.40 2.64
CA THR A 55 -10.58 -5.97 2.48
C THR A 55 -11.35 -5.41 3.67
N GLU A 56 -12.29 -6.16 4.25
CA GLU A 56 -13.01 -5.77 5.47
C GLU A 56 -12.08 -5.65 6.67
N GLN A 57 -11.09 -6.54 6.79
CA GLN A 57 -10.12 -6.48 7.87
C GLN A 57 -9.09 -5.37 7.66
N PHE A 58 -8.77 -5.06 6.41
CA PHE A 58 -7.96 -3.90 6.06
C PHE A 58 -8.66 -2.59 6.44
N SER A 59 -9.96 -2.44 6.15
CA SER A 59 -10.69 -1.20 6.46
C SER A 59 -10.80 -0.91 7.96
N ARG A 60 -10.73 -1.94 8.83
CA ARG A 60 -10.63 -1.76 10.29
C ARG A 60 -9.41 -0.96 10.73
N LEU A 61 -8.35 -0.88 9.90
CA LEU A 61 -7.16 -0.08 10.20
C LEU A 61 -7.31 1.41 9.83
N TYR A 62 -8.37 1.79 9.08
CA TYR A 62 -8.55 3.15 8.58
C TYR A 62 -8.60 4.22 9.68
N PRO A 63 -9.33 4.05 10.80
CA PRO A 63 -9.34 5.06 11.86
C PRO A 63 -7.94 5.40 12.39
N VAL A 64 -7.10 4.37 12.54
CA VAL A 64 -5.70 4.52 13.00
C VAL A 64 -4.85 5.23 11.95
N ILE A 65 -4.98 4.86 10.67
CA ILE A 65 -4.18 5.43 9.57
C ILE A 65 -4.60 6.88 9.28
N PHE A 66 -5.90 7.16 9.23
CA PHE A 66 -6.43 8.49 8.94
C PHE A 66 -6.17 9.50 10.06
N ALA A 67 -5.92 9.04 11.29
CA ALA A 67 -5.48 9.89 12.38
C ALA A 67 -4.03 10.42 12.20
N LEU A 68 -3.22 9.79 11.33
CA LEU A 68 -1.86 10.22 11.06
C LEU A 68 -1.86 11.44 10.13
N SER A 69 -0.89 12.35 10.35
CA SER A 69 -0.76 13.59 9.57
C SER A 69 0.69 13.79 9.17
N PHE A 70 0.89 14.42 8.02
CA PHE A 70 2.22 14.75 7.54
C PHE A 70 2.89 15.79 8.45
N THR A 71 4.10 15.51 8.91
CA THR A 71 4.88 16.39 9.79
C THR A 71 6.19 16.86 9.15
N GLY A 72 6.31 16.81 7.82
CA GLY A 72 7.52 17.21 7.09
C GLY A 72 8.60 16.14 6.94
N ASN A 73 8.40 14.93 7.48
CA ASN A 73 9.38 13.83 7.38
C ASN A 73 8.90 12.76 6.39
N TRP A 74 9.52 12.72 5.21
CA TRP A 74 9.19 11.77 4.14
C TRP A 74 9.58 10.32 4.44
N ASP A 75 10.60 10.07 5.26
CA ASP A 75 10.97 8.69 5.65
C ASP A 75 9.87 8.04 6.50
N ILE A 76 9.15 8.86 7.26
CA ILE A 76 7.98 8.45 8.05
C ILE A 76 6.72 8.46 7.19
N TRP A 77 6.56 9.47 6.31
CA TRP A 77 5.35 9.62 5.53
C TRP A 77 5.22 8.60 4.40
N THR A 78 6.32 8.21 3.74
CA THR A 78 6.26 7.33 2.55
C THR A 78 5.50 6.04 2.81
N PRO A 79 5.75 5.26 3.88
CA PRO A 79 4.94 4.06 4.14
C PRO A 79 3.48 4.38 4.48
N ILE A 80 3.19 5.53 5.11
CA ILE A 80 1.81 5.97 5.41
C ILE A 80 1.08 6.33 4.11
N GLU A 81 1.74 7.07 3.21
CA GLU A 81 1.23 7.43 1.89
C GLU A 81 0.91 6.18 1.05
N SER A 82 1.76 5.15 1.08
CA SER A 82 1.47 3.87 0.42
C SER A 82 0.19 3.23 0.97
N ILE A 83 -0.03 3.25 2.29
CA ILE A 83 -1.25 2.69 2.91
C ILE A 83 -2.48 3.53 2.54
N LEU A 84 -2.37 4.86 2.59
CA LEU A 84 -3.46 5.78 2.22
C LEU A 84 -3.84 5.62 0.75
N SER A 85 -2.85 5.47 -0.14
CA SER A 85 -3.08 5.23 -1.56
C SER A 85 -3.80 3.90 -1.78
N LEU A 86 -3.43 2.85 -1.03
CA LEU A 86 -4.15 1.57 -1.06
C LEU A 86 -5.57 1.70 -0.52
N ALA A 87 -5.78 2.46 0.55
CA ALA A 87 -7.12 2.74 1.08
C ALA A 87 -7.99 3.47 0.05
N TYR A 88 -7.45 4.47 -0.65
CA TYR A 88 -8.12 5.15 -1.76
C TYR A 88 -8.46 4.18 -2.90
N TYR A 89 -7.47 3.41 -3.37
CA TYR A 89 -7.66 2.46 -4.47
C TYR A 89 -8.74 1.41 -4.18
N VAL A 90 -8.80 0.89 -2.94
CA VAL A 90 -9.84 -0.08 -2.56
C VAL A 90 -11.19 0.61 -2.39
N SER A 91 -11.24 1.73 -1.68
CA SER A 91 -12.50 2.39 -1.29
C SER A 91 -13.17 3.16 -2.43
N SER A 92 -12.41 3.57 -3.45
CA SER A 92 -12.94 4.29 -4.63
C SER A 92 -13.76 3.40 -5.57
N LYS A 93 -13.73 2.07 -5.37
CA LYS A 93 -14.45 1.10 -6.20
C LYS A 93 -15.88 0.82 -5.76
N ASP A 94 -16.27 1.31 -4.57
CA ASP A 94 -17.61 1.12 -4.01
C ASP A 94 -18.16 2.44 -3.46
N ILE A 95 -19.40 2.76 -3.85
CA ILE A 95 -20.12 3.96 -3.40
C ILE A 95 -20.29 3.99 -1.88
N ALA A 96 -20.40 2.82 -1.23
CA ALA A 96 -20.56 2.72 0.21
C ALA A 96 -19.32 3.21 0.99
N THR A 97 -18.14 3.17 0.36
CA THR A 97 -16.85 3.55 0.96
C THR A 97 -16.32 4.88 0.43
N GLN A 98 -17.15 5.67 -0.25
CA GLN A 98 -16.73 6.93 -0.88
C GLN A 98 -16.19 7.97 0.13
N THR A 99 -16.69 7.97 1.36
CA THR A 99 -16.19 8.84 2.43
C THR A 99 -14.74 8.49 2.81
N ASP A 100 -14.43 7.20 2.91
CA ASP A 100 -13.07 6.72 3.19
C ASP A 100 -12.13 7.04 2.03
N ALA A 101 -12.59 6.85 0.79
CA ALA A 101 -11.83 7.22 -0.40
C ALA A 101 -11.48 8.72 -0.40
N LYS A 102 -12.46 9.59 -0.13
CA LYS A 102 -12.25 11.05 -0.08
C LYS A 102 -11.21 11.43 0.98
N LEU A 103 -11.33 10.87 2.19
CA LEU A 103 -10.41 11.16 3.29
C LEU A 103 -8.99 10.68 3.00
N ALA A 104 -8.85 9.48 2.42
CA ALA A 104 -7.55 8.95 2.01
C ALA A 104 -6.88 9.85 0.95
N LEU A 105 -7.64 10.29 -0.06
CA LEU A 105 -7.15 11.20 -1.11
C LEU A 105 -6.71 12.55 -0.52
N GLU A 106 -7.53 13.17 0.33
CA GLU A 106 -7.21 14.43 0.99
C GLU A 106 -5.90 14.34 1.78
N LYS A 107 -5.69 13.23 2.50
CA LYS A 107 -4.45 12.98 3.25
C LYS A 107 -3.22 12.83 2.35
N VAL A 108 -3.32 12.08 1.25
CA VAL A 108 -2.22 11.96 0.27
C VAL A 108 -1.88 13.33 -0.30
N LEU A 109 -2.87 14.06 -0.79
CA LEU A 109 -2.66 15.38 -1.41
C LEU A 109 -2.17 16.45 -0.42
N GLN A 110 -2.48 16.33 0.87
CA GLN A 110 -1.98 17.27 1.89
C GLN A 110 -0.44 17.36 1.93
N ALA A 111 0.26 16.25 1.68
CA ALA A 111 1.73 16.22 1.69
C ALA A 111 2.33 16.60 0.32
N GLN A 112 1.53 16.58 -0.74
CA GLN A 112 1.97 16.80 -2.12
C GLN A 112 1.88 18.30 -2.46
N ASN A 113 3.04 18.96 -2.55
CA ASN A 113 3.13 20.39 -2.84
C ASN A 113 3.88 20.72 -4.13
N ASP A 114 4.35 19.69 -4.87
CA ASP A 114 5.12 19.84 -6.09
C ASP A 114 4.40 19.14 -7.27
N ASN A 115 3.62 19.91 -8.01
CA ASN A 115 2.90 19.42 -9.19
C ASN A 115 3.83 18.85 -10.27
N ALA A 116 5.05 19.37 -10.41
CA ALA A 116 5.99 18.84 -11.40
C ALA A 116 6.47 17.44 -10.98
N ASN A 117 6.70 17.23 -9.70
CA ASN A 117 7.02 15.90 -9.18
C ASN A 117 5.83 14.93 -9.32
N ILE A 118 4.60 15.36 -9.03
CA ILE A 118 3.38 14.54 -9.26
C ILE A 118 3.29 14.10 -10.71
N ILE A 119 3.41 15.03 -11.66
CA ILE A 119 3.37 14.73 -13.11
C ILE A 119 4.48 13.75 -13.49
N ARG A 120 5.70 13.98 -13.01
CA ARG A 120 6.85 13.09 -13.26
C ARG A 120 6.61 11.68 -12.71
N ARG A 121 6.04 11.59 -11.50
CA ARG A 121 5.67 10.34 -10.84
C ARG A 121 4.62 9.57 -11.63
N CYS A 122 3.54 10.26 -12.04
CA CYS A 122 2.46 9.68 -12.82
C CYS A 122 2.90 9.20 -14.21
N ASN A 123 3.97 9.80 -14.76
CA ASN A 123 4.63 9.35 -15.99
C ASN A 123 5.64 8.19 -15.76
N GLY A 124 5.71 7.66 -14.54
CA GLY A 124 6.43 6.43 -14.19
C GLY A 124 7.91 6.61 -13.88
N SER A 125 8.30 7.72 -13.26
CA SER A 125 9.72 8.01 -12.97
C SER A 125 10.42 7.02 -12.05
N LEU A 126 9.71 6.34 -11.13
CA LEU A 126 10.26 5.14 -10.48
C LEU A 126 9.63 3.86 -11.01
N LEU A 127 8.36 3.90 -11.45
CA LEU A 127 7.67 2.70 -11.93
C LEU A 127 8.42 1.99 -13.06
N SER A 128 9.05 2.76 -13.97
CA SER A 128 9.81 2.18 -15.09
C SER A 128 10.96 1.27 -14.60
N GLU A 129 11.67 1.65 -13.53
CA GLU A 129 12.71 0.79 -12.93
C GLU A 129 12.09 -0.48 -12.33
N TYR A 130 10.94 -0.35 -11.66
CA TYR A 130 10.29 -1.49 -11.01
C TYR A 130 9.80 -2.51 -12.05
N GLU A 131 9.20 -2.04 -13.14
CA GLU A 131 8.79 -2.86 -14.28
C GLU A 131 9.97 -3.63 -14.88
N GLU A 132 11.12 -2.95 -15.10
CA GLU A 132 12.35 -3.59 -15.58
C GLU A 132 12.85 -4.68 -14.62
N LYS A 133 12.84 -4.41 -13.31
CA LYS A 133 13.26 -5.39 -12.30
C LYS A 133 12.31 -6.58 -12.24
N VAL A 134 11.00 -6.37 -12.33
CA VAL A 134 10.03 -7.47 -12.36
C VAL A 134 10.27 -8.34 -13.60
N GLN A 135 10.47 -7.75 -14.78
CA GLN A 135 10.82 -8.51 -15.98
C GLN A 135 12.12 -9.30 -15.81
N GLN A 136 13.17 -8.67 -15.28
CA GLN A 136 14.45 -9.31 -15.00
C GLN A 136 14.29 -10.53 -14.07
N TYR A 137 13.55 -10.38 -12.98
CA TYR A 137 13.42 -11.43 -11.97
C TYR A 137 12.38 -12.51 -12.32
N SER A 138 11.40 -12.21 -13.16
CA SER A 138 10.45 -13.21 -13.71
C SER A 138 11.14 -14.28 -14.54
N LEU A 139 12.26 -13.96 -15.18
CA LEU A 139 13.08 -14.91 -15.94
C LEU A 139 14.12 -15.64 -15.07
N SER A 140 14.13 -15.38 -13.76
CA SER A 140 15.13 -15.91 -12.83
C SER A 140 14.50 -16.87 -11.81
N ASN A 141 15.31 -17.77 -11.23
CA ASN A 141 14.85 -18.61 -10.12
C ASN A 141 14.77 -17.89 -8.75
N LYS A 142 14.96 -16.56 -8.70
CA LYS A 142 15.00 -15.78 -7.46
C LYS A 142 13.61 -15.29 -7.04
N LYS A 143 12.73 -16.23 -6.66
CA LYS A 143 11.32 -15.95 -6.30
C LYS A 143 11.14 -14.88 -5.21
N SER A 144 12.03 -14.82 -4.22
CA SER A 144 11.98 -13.78 -3.17
C SER A 144 12.18 -12.37 -3.73
N ASN A 145 13.08 -12.21 -4.70
CA ASN A 145 13.36 -10.92 -5.31
C ASN A 145 12.19 -10.50 -6.20
N LEU A 146 11.67 -11.42 -7.01
CA LEU A 146 10.48 -11.18 -7.82
C LEU A 146 9.31 -10.70 -6.95
N ARG A 147 9.03 -11.40 -5.85
CA ARG A 147 7.97 -11.00 -4.91
C ARG A 147 8.16 -9.57 -4.40
N ASN A 148 9.39 -9.21 -4.00
CA ASN A 148 9.65 -7.88 -3.48
C ASN A 148 9.44 -6.79 -4.56
N TRP A 149 9.91 -7.02 -5.78
CA TRP A 149 9.72 -6.08 -6.89
C TRP A 149 8.27 -5.96 -7.33
N LEU A 150 7.52 -7.06 -7.32
CA LEU A 150 6.07 -7.03 -7.54
C LEU A 150 5.36 -6.20 -6.46
N CYS A 151 5.77 -6.31 -5.19
CA CYS A 151 5.23 -5.44 -4.13
C CYS A 151 5.56 -3.96 -4.37
N TYR A 152 6.81 -3.62 -4.73
CA TYR A 152 7.18 -2.24 -5.05
C TYR A 152 6.43 -1.69 -6.27
N GLU A 153 6.24 -2.51 -7.31
CA GLU A 153 5.46 -2.14 -8.49
C GLU A 153 3.99 -1.87 -8.11
N MET A 154 3.36 -2.74 -7.31
CA MET A 154 1.98 -2.56 -6.84
C MET A 154 1.82 -1.31 -5.97
N GLU A 155 2.72 -1.09 -5.01
CA GLU A 155 2.72 0.12 -4.17
C GLU A 155 2.75 1.39 -5.03
N GLU A 156 3.61 1.38 -6.04
CA GLU A 156 3.78 2.51 -6.94
C GLU A 156 2.57 2.77 -7.84
N LEU A 157 2.06 1.71 -8.46
CA LEU A 157 0.89 1.76 -9.32
C LEU A 157 -0.32 2.35 -8.58
N VAL A 158 -0.54 1.90 -7.35
CA VAL A 158 -1.63 2.39 -6.50
C VAL A 158 -1.47 3.86 -6.12
N LEU A 159 -0.23 4.33 -5.89
CA LEU A 159 0.03 5.76 -5.70
C LEU A 159 -0.26 6.56 -6.99
N ILE A 160 0.20 6.09 -8.15
CA ILE A 160 -0.07 6.76 -9.43
C ILE A 160 -1.58 6.82 -9.71
N TYR A 161 -2.31 5.73 -9.43
CA TYR A 161 -3.78 5.71 -9.52
C TYR A 161 -4.41 6.79 -8.63
N THR A 162 -3.93 6.91 -7.39
CA THR A 162 -4.42 7.92 -6.42
C THR A 162 -4.16 9.35 -6.89
N LEU A 163 -3.03 9.56 -7.57
CA LEU A 163 -2.64 10.85 -8.15
C LEU A 163 -3.33 11.18 -9.48
N GLY A 164 -4.16 10.26 -10.02
CA GLY A 164 -4.96 10.48 -11.22
C GLY A 164 -4.39 9.88 -12.51
N GLY A 165 -3.27 9.15 -12.45
CA GLY A 165 -2.67 8.49 -13.60
C GLY A 165 -2.05 9.44 -14.63
N SER A 166 -1.78 8.91 -15.83
CA SER A 166 -1.26 9.67 -16.97
C SER A 166 -1.66 9.00 -18.29
N GLU A 167 -1.36 9.61 -19.43
CA GLU A 167 -1.54 8.95 -20.74
C GLU A 167 -0.72 7.64 -20.86
N LYS A 168 0.46 7.58 -20.24
CA LYS A 168 1.32 6.39 -20.24
C LYS A 168 0.79 5.29 -19.29
N TYR A 169 0.16 5.70 -18.20
CA TYR A 169 -0.43 4.84 -17.17
C TYR A 169 -1.88 5.29 -16.87
N PRO A 170 -2.83 5.01 -17.78
CA PRO A 170 -4.23 5.28 -17.53
C PRO A 170 -4.75 4.37 -16.42
N LEU A 171 -5.82 4.80 -15.74
CA LEU A 171 -6.32 4.13 -14.54
C LEU A 171 -6.69 2.67 -14.81
N GLU A 172 -7.32 2.38 -15.95
CA GLU A 172 -7.74 1.03 -16.33
C GLU A 172 -6.54 0.09 -16.53
N LYS A 173 -5.43 0.62 -17.08
CA LYS A 173 -4.17 -0.13 -17.24
C LYS A 173 -3.55 -0.42 -15.87
N ILE A 174 -3.60 0.55 -14.98
CA ILE A 174 -3.10 0.38 -13.61
C ILE A 174 -3.90 -0.69 -12.88
N GLU A 175 -5.23 -0.62 -12.92
CA GLU A 175 -6.11 -1.61 -12.27
C GLU A 175 -5.83 -3.03 -12.78
N ALA A 176 -5.77 -3.21 -14.11
CA ALA A 176 -5.46 -4.49 -14.71
C ALA A 176 -4.12 -5.06 -14.21
N ARG A 177 -3.09 -4.20 -14.13
CA ARG A 177 -1.77 -4.60 -13.65
C ARG A 177 -1.75 -4.90 -12.16
N VAL A 178 -2.45 -4.13 -11.34
CA VAL A 178 -2.56 -4.36 -9.89
C VAL A 178 -3.24 -5.71 -9.61
N GLU A 179 -4.31 -6.06 -10.33
CA GLU A 179 -4.94 -7.39 -10.17
C GLU A 179 -4.03 -8.52 -10.66
N GLU A 180 -3.28 -8.34 -11.75
CA GLU A 180 -2.30 -9.33 -12.20
C GLU A 180 -1.21 -9.58 -11.15
N ILE A 181 -0.63 -8.51 -10.59
CA ILE A 181 0.38 -8.59 -9.54
C ILE A 181 -0.21 -9.28 -8.31
N LYS A 182 -1.44 -8.95 -7.92
CA LYS A 182 -2.13 -9.55 -6.79
C LYS A 182 -2.26 -11.06 -6.93
N GLU A 183 -2.71 -11.56 -8.08
CA GLU A 183 -2.82 -13.00 -8.32
C GLU A 183 -1.44 -13.69 -8.33
N ASN A 184 -0.43 -13.06 -8.93
CA ASN A 184 0.94 -13.56 -8.88
C ASN A 184 1.46 -13.68 -7.44
N LEU A 185 1.21 -12.67 -6.61
CA LEU A 185 1.66 -12.62 -5.21
C LEU A 185 0.89 -13.58 -4.30
N LYS A 186 -0.41 -13.83 -4.53
CA LYS A 186 -1.18 -14.84 -3.79
C LYS A 186 -0.57 -16.24 -3.94
N GLY A 187 -0.03 -16.55 -5.12
CA GLY A 187 0.59 -17.84 -5.44
C GLY A 187 2.02 -18.03 -4.92
N MET A 188 2.65 -17.01 -4.30
CA MET A 188 4.04 -17.01 -3.83
C MET A 188 4.20 -17.05 -2.31
#